data_AF-A0A423GWH0-F1
#
_entry.id   AF-A0A423GWH0-F1
#
_cell.length_a   1.000
_cell.length_b   1.000
_cell.length_c   1.000
_cell.angle_alpha   90.00
_cell.angle_beta   90.00
_cell.angle_gamma   90.00
#
_symmetry.space_group_name_H-M   'P 1'
#
loop_
_entity.id
_entity.type
_entity.pdbx_description
1 polymer ?
#
loop_
_entity_poly.entity_id
_entity_poly.type
_entity_poly.pdbx_seq_one_letter_code
_entity_poly.pdbx_strand_id
1 'polypeptide(L)'
;MLAITYTGIADTFYFRCTDDQYTLYVRSEGEHFGKVIDLQGIVFTGSSTQSHVNFNMLDINGKTITLNDINGDTQVIQLSTQGKILRSEFGWADFPVRFELGGQVALKLTLNILERNTPYLSHPDEV
;
A
#
# COMPACT_ATOMS: atom_id res chain seq x y z
N MET A 1 -1.64 -10.69 26.92
CA MET A 1 -2.15 -9.89 25.79
C MET A 1 -1.20 -8.72 25.63
N LEU A 2 -0.36 -8.72 24.59
CA LEU A 2 0.59 -7.63 24.34
C LEU A 2 -0.16 -6.52 23.63
N ALA A 3 -0.27 -5.35 24.26
CA ALA A 3 -0.77 -4.16 23.59
C ALA A 3 0.18 -3.80 22.45
N ILE A 4 -0.34 -3.68 21.23
CA ILE A 4 0.44 -3.20 20.09
C ILE A 4 0.61 -1.70 20.29
N THR A 5 1.83 -1.27 20.60
CA THR A 5 2.19 0.15 20.65
C THR A 5 2.39 0.65 19.23
N TYR A 6 1.49 1.52 18.76
CA TYR A 6 1.73 2.27 17.53
C TYR A 6 2.88 3.25 17.78
N THR A 7 4.00 3.06 17.10
CA THR A 7 5.22 3.87 17.30
C THR A 7 5.10 5.29 16.75
N GLY A 8 4.03 5.58 15.99
CA GLY A 8 3.88 6.83 15.24
C GLY A 8 4.78 6.91 14.01
N ILE A 9 5.57 5.86 13.72
CA ILE A 9 6.39 5.75 12.51
C ILE A 9 5.48 5.24 11.39
N ALA A 10 5.45 5.98 10.28
CA ALA A 10 4.71 5.56 9.10
C ALA A 10 5.38 4.36 8.45
N ASP A 11 4.58 3.45 7.90
CA ASP A 11 5.10 2.35 7.09
C ASP A 11 5.68 2.87 5.77
N THR A 12 6.83 2.32 5.37
CA THR A 12 7.46 2.61 4.09
C THR A 12 7.10 1.52 3.09
N PHE A 13 6.67 1.93 1.90
CA PHE A 13 6.37 1.03 0.80
C PHE A 13 7.11 1.45 -0.48
N TYR A 14 7.51 0.47 -1.27
CA TYR A 14 7.98 0.69 -2.63
C TYR A 14 6.83 0.47 -3.62
N PHE A 15 6.47 1.54 -4.33
CA PHE A 15 5.41 1.57 -5.34
C PHE A 15 6.02 1.30 -6.71
N ARG A 16 5.96 0.05 -7.18
CA ARG A 16 6.44 -0.31 -8.53
C ARG A 16 5.33 -0.09 -9.55
N CYS A 17 5.52 0.87 -10.46
CA CYS A 17 4.56 1.12 -11.54
C CYS A 17 4.85 0.23 -12.77
N THR A 18 3.84 -0.47 -13.28
CA THR A 18 3.83 -1.16 -14.58
C THR A 18 2.47 -0.93 -15.23
N ASP A 19 2.43 -0.48 -16.48
CA ASP A 19 1.18 -0.19 -17.21
C ASP A 19 0.18 0.68 -16.41
N ASP A 20 0.68 1.74 -15.78
CA ASP A 20 -0.07 2.67 -14.92
C ASP A 20 -0.70 2.05 -13.65
N GLN A 21 -0.30 0.84 -13.29
CA GLN A 21 -0.71 0.17 -12.06
C GLN A 21 0.48 -0.11 -11.15
N TYR A 22 0.20 -0.19 -9.85
CA TYR A 22 1.20 -0.36 -8.81
C TYR A 22 1.19 -1.75 -8.20
N THR A 23 2.35 -2.38 -8.15
CA THR A 23 2.66 -3.43 -7.18
C THR A 23 3.30 -2.79 -5.95
N LEU A 24 2.79 -3.10 -4.75
CA LEU A 24 3.28 -2.49 -3.50
C LEU A 24 4.14 -3.47 -2.72
N TYR A 25 5.37 -3.09 -2.42
CA TYR A 25 6.29 -3.88 -1.59
C TYR A 25 6.50 -3.21 -0.24
N VAL A 26 6.52 -3.99 0.84
CA VAL A 26 6.86 -3.49 2.17
C VAL A 26 8.35 -3.17 2.25
N ARG A 27 8.68 -1.98 2.73
CA ARG A 27 10.06 -1.49 2.95
C ARG A 27 10.32 -1.05 4.38
N SER A 28 9.30 -0.98 5.23
CA SER A 28 9.49 -0.93 6.68
C SER A 28 10.40 -2.09 7.11
N GLU A 29 11.40 -1.80 7.94
CA GLU A 29 12.26 -2.84 8.52
C GLU A 29 11.43 -3.80 9.38
N GLY A 30 11.77 -5.09 9.34
CA GLY A 30 11.13 -6.13 10.15
C GLY A 30 10.65 -7.34 9.36
N GLU A 31 9.77 -8.12 9.97
CA GLU A 31 9.34 -9.45 9.48
C GLU A 31 8.67 -9.43 8.10
N HIS A 32 8.12 -8.28 7.69
CA HIS A 32 7.42 -8.14 6.43
C HIS A 32 8.25 -7.48 5.31
N PHE A 33 9.50 -7.09 5.59
CA PHE A 33 10.37 -6.46 4.60
C PHE A 33 10.46 -7.29 3.31
N GLY A 34 10.27 -6.64 2.16
CA GLY A 34 10.32 -7.25 0.84
C GLY A 34 9.08 -8.03 0.42
N LYS A 35 8.11 -8.27 1.32
CA LYS A 35 6.83 -8.91 0.95
C LYS A 35 6.01 -7.97 0.07
N VAL A 36 5.25 -8.56 -0.85
CA VAL A 36 4.29 -7.83 -1.68
C VAL A 36 2.95 -7.74 -0.97
N ILE A 37 2.26 -6.60 -1.05
CA ILE A 37 0.89 -6.49 -0.54
C ILE A 37 -0.05 -7.20 -1.50
N ASP A 38 -0.76 -8.21 -1.00
CA ASP A 38 -1.65 -9.05 -1.79
C ASP A 38 -3.00 -9.27 -1.10
N LEU A 39 -4.02 -9.61 -1.90
CA LEU A 39 -5.38 -9.89 -1.42
C LEU A 39 -5.49 -11.35 -0.98
N GLN A 40 -5.72 -11.58 0.31
CA GLN A 40 -5.96 -12.91 0.88
C GLN A 40 -7.42 -12.98 1.36
N GLY A 41 -8.28 -13.61 0.56
CA GLY A 41 -9.73 -13.58 0.78
C GLY A 41 -10.28 -12.18 0.55
N ILE A 42 -10.63 -11.48 1.63
CA ILE A 42 -11.12 -10.09 1.57
C ILE A 42 -10.13 -9.06 2.13
N VAL A 43 -9.07 -9.50 2.81
CA VAL A 43 -8.11 -8.65 3.52
C VAL A 43 -6.80 -8.54 2.75
N PHE A 44 -6.09 -7.43 2.90
CA PHE A 44 -4.75 -7.26 2.33
C PHE A 44 -3.66 -7.62 3.34
N THR A 45 -2.69 -8.43 2.91
CA THR A 45 -1.56 -8.89 3.75
C THR A 45 -0.26 -8.93 2.96
N GLY A 46 0.88 -8.91 3.65
CA GLY A 46 2.18 -9.17 3.01
C GLY A 46 2.33 -10.64 2.62
N SER A 47 2.48 -10.91 1.32
CA SER A 47 2.70 -12.23 0.73
C SER A 47 4.15 -12.40 0.27
N SER A 48 4.65 -13.63 0.33
CA SER A 48 5.93 -14.05 -0.25
C SER A 48 5.76 -14.72 -1.63
N THR A 49 4.53 -14.89 -2.11
CA THR A 49 4.26 -15.52 -3.40
C THR A 49 4.34 -14.50 -4.54
N GLN A 50 4.56 -14.97 -5.76
CA GLN A 50 4.50 -14.12 -6.97
C GLN A 50 3.07 -13.74 -7.37
N SER A 51 2.05 -14.31 -6.72
CA SER A 51 0.67 -13.84 -6.89
C SER A 51 0.56 -12.49 -6.21
N HIS A 52 0.27 -11.47 -7.00
CA HIS A 52 0.07 -10.11 -6.51
C HIS A 52 -1.12 -9.51 -7.22
N VAL A 53 -1.88 -8.70 -6.48
CA VAL A 53 -2.84 -7.78 -7.07
C VAL A 53 -2.15 -6.47 -7.42
N ASN A 54 -2.59 -5.88 -8.52
CA ASN A 54 -2.18 -4.54 -8.91
C ASN A 54 -3.17 -3.52 -8.36
N PHE A 55 -2.64 -2.35 -8.00
CA PHE A 55 -3.40 -1.24 -7.46
C PHE A 55 -3.39 -0.06 -8.43
N ASN A 56 -4.53 0.57 -8.64
CA ASN A 56 -4.54 1.93 -9.18
C ASN A 56 -4.46 2.91 -8.00
N MET A 57 -3.64 3.94 -8.16
CA MET A 57 -3.64 5.09 -7.26
C MET A 57 -4.66 6.11 -7.76
N LEU A 58 -5.51 6.58 -6.85
CA LEU A 58 -6.54 7.57 -7.15
C LEU A 58 -6.26 8.85 -6.35
N ASP A 59 -6.50 10.00 -6.96
CA ASP A 59 -6.61 11.25 -6.21
C ASP A 59 -7.89 11.29 -5.36
N ILE A 60 -8.08 12.37 -4.59
CA ILE A 60 -9.25 12.51 -3.72
C ILE A 60 -10.58 12.69 -4.48
N ASN A 61 -10.51 13.00 -5.77
CA ASN A 61 -11.66 13.12 -6.66
C ASN A 61 -11.95 11.81 -7.40
N GLY A 62 -11.19 10.75 -7.14
CA GLY A 62 -11.33 9.45 -7.76
C GLY A 62 -10.68 9.33 -9.15
N LYS A 63 -9.89 10.31 -9.58
CA LYS A 63 -9.13 10.24 -10.84
C LYS A 63 -7.93 9.33 -10.64
N THR A 64 -7.73 8.36 -11.55
CA THR A 64 -6.48 7.58 -11.58
C THR A 64 -5.29 8.49 -11.86
N ILE A 65 -4.27 8.39 -11.02
CA ILE A 65 -3.02 9.14 -11.11
C ILE A 65 -1.83 8.20 -10.89
N THR A 66 -0.66 8.65 -11.30
CA THR A 66 0.64 8.05 -11.00
C THR A 66 1.49 9.01 -10.18
N LEU A 67 2.62 8.54 -9.64
CA LEU A 67 3.60 9.39 -8.95
C LEU A 67 4.14 10.53 -9.84
N ASN A 68 4.08 10.38 -11.17
CA ASN A 68 4.49 11.42 -12.12
C ASN A 68 3.49 12.58 -12.21
N ASP A 69 2.22 12.36 -11.83
CA ASP A 69 1.18 13.38 -11.83
C ASP A 69 1.21 14.26 -10.56
N ILE A 70 2.02 13.89 -9.57
CA ILE A 70 2.08 14.55 -8.26
C ILE A 70 3.20 15.60 -8.25
N ASN A 71 2.80 16.87 -8.18
CA ASN A 71 3.70 18.00 -7.99
C ASN A 71 4.05 18.16 -6.50
N GLY A 72 5.24 17.73 -6.09
CA GLY A 72 5.73 17.83 -4.71
C GLY A 72 5.71 16.49 -3.95
N ASP A 73 6.17 16.46 -2.71
CA ASP A 73 6.50 15.20 -2.02
C ASP A 73 5.41 14.69 -1.07
N THR A 74 4.23 15.30 -1.11
CA THR A 74 3.10 14.88 -0.27
C THR A 74 1.80 14.88 -1.07
N GLN A 75 1.02 13.80 -0.96
CA GLN A 75 -0.27 13.68 -1.62
C GLN A 75 -1.21 12.79 -0.81
N VAL A 76 -2.46 13.21 -0.65
CA VAL A 76 -3.52 12.32 -0.15
C VAL A 76 -4.09 11.54 -1.32
N ILE A 77 -4.10 10.22 -1.19
CA ILE A 77 -4.55 9.27 -2.23
C ILE A 77 -5.57 8.28 -1.68
N GLN A 78 -6.18 7.56 -2.61
CA GLN A 78 -6.84 6.29 -2.35
C GLN A 78 -6.20 5.20 -3.21
N LEU A 79 -6.37 3.95 -2.80
CA LEU A 79 -5.97 2.79 -3.60
C LEU A 79 -7.23 2.07 -4.07
N SER A 80 -7.18 1.52 -5.28
CA SER A 80 -8.22 0.62 -5.78
C SER A 80 -7.60 -0.61 -6.44
N THR A 81 -8.30 -1.73 -6.40
CA THR A 81 -7.97 -2.93 -7.17
C THR A 81 -9.26 -3.64 -7.55
N GLN A 82 -9.26 -4.38 -8.66
CA GLN A 82 -10.45 -5.09 -9.16
C GLN A 82 -11.70 -4.17 -9.28
N GLY A 83 -11.49 -2.91 -9.66
CA GLY A 83 -12.56 -1.91 -9.80
C GLY A 83 -13.16 -1.40 -8.49
N LYS A 84 -12.57 -1.73 -7.33
CA LYS A 84 -13.07 -1.33 -6.01
C LYS A 84 -12.02 -0.55 -5.23
N ILE A 85 -12.44 0.53 -4.57
CA ILE A 85 -11.59 1.31 -3.66
C ILE A 85 -11.36 0.50 -2.37
N LEU A 86 -10.13 0.52 -1.87
CA LEU A 86 -9.79 -0.07 -0.58
C LEU A 86 -10.50 0.67 0.55
N ARG A 87 -11.00 -0.09 1.52
CA ARG A 87 -11.74 0.43 2.66
C ARG A 87 -11.12 -0.08 3.94
N SER A 88 -11.24 0.71 5.00
CA SER A 88 -10.90 0.30 6.36
C SER A 88 -12.14 -0.33 6.99
N GLU A 89 -11.94 -1.48 7.63
CA GLU A 89 -12.95 -2.10 8.48
C GLU A 89 -12.54 -2.01 9.94
N PHE A 90 -13.46 -1.53 10.77
CA PHE A 90 -13.30 -1.48 12.21
C PHE A 90 -13.88 -2.77 12.81
N GLY A 91 -13.02 -3.60 13.38
CA GLY A 91 -13.47 -4.75 14.16
C GLY A 91 -14.10 -4.32 15.48
N TRP A 92 -14.96 -5.18 16.03
CA TRP A 92 -15.38 -5.07 17.43
C TRP A 92 -14.28 -5.67 18.32
N ALA A 93 -13.92 -5.01 19.44
CA ALA A 93 -12.88 -5.43 20.39
C ALA A 93 -11.41 -5.37 19.86
N ASP A 94 -10.54 -6.30 20.28
CA ASP A 94 -9.07 -6.29 20.07
C ASP A 94 -8.61 -6.60 18.64
N PHE A 95 -9.51 -6.60 17.65
CA PHE A 95 -9.12 -6.85 16.27
C PHE A 95 -8.45 -5.62 15.68
N PRO A 96 -7.23 -5.75 15.12
CA PRO A 96 -6.55 -4.61 14.51
C PRO A 96 -7.36 -4.09 13.32
N VAL A 97 -7.29 -2.77 13.12
CA VAL A 97 -7.81 -2.14 11.91
C VAL A 97 -7.15 -2.80 10.71
N ARG A 98 -7.96 -3.20 9.74
CA ARG A 98 -7.51 -3.87 8.52
C ARG A 98 -8.03 -3.16 7.27
N PHE A 99 -7.32 -3.34 6.18
CA PHE A 99 -7.76 -2.89 4.86
C PHE A 99 -8.39 -4.06 4.12
N GLU A 100 -9.56 -3.81 3.52
CA GLU A 100 -10.32 -4.81 2.77
C GLU A 100 -11.17 -4.15 1.68
N LEU A 101 -11.68 -4.94 0.74
CA LEU A 101 -12.53 -4.44 -0.36
C LEU A 101 -14.00 -4.18 0.05
N GLY A 102 -14.39 -4.58 1.27
CA GLY A 102 -15.78 -4.51 1.76
C GLY A 102 -15.99 -3.63 3.00
N GLY A 103 -14.94 -2.98 3.50
CA GLY A 103 -14.98 -2.27 4.78
C GLY A 103 -15.89 -1.04 4.79
N GLN A 104 -16.19 -0.53 5.98
CA GLN A 104 -17.15 0.57 6.16
C GLN A 104 -16.65 1.92 5.62
N VAL A 105 -15.37 2.25 5.77
CA VAL A 105 -14.87 3.61 5.49
C VAL A 105 -13.85 3.60 4.35
N ALA A 106 -14.00 4.49 3.37
CA ALA A 106 -13.02 4.60 2.29
C ALA A 106 -11.64 4.96 2.85
N LEU A 107 -10.62 4.17 2.49
CA LEU A 107 -9.26 4.39 2.96
C LEU A 107 -8.66 5.60 2.24
N LYS A 108 -8.09 6.53 3.01
CA LYS A 108 -7.29 7.65 2.53
C LYS A 108 -5.90 7.51 3.12
N LEU A 109 -4.88 7.51 2.27
CA LEU A 109 -3.49 7.42 2.67
C LEU A 109 -2.81 8.76 2.36
N THR A 110 -2.03 9.27 3.31
CA THR A 110 -1.14 10.40 3.04
C THR A 110 0.20 9.82 2.62
N LEU A 111 0.52 9.93 1.33
CA LEU A 111 1.85 9.60 0.84
C LEU A 111 2.81 10.72 1.22
N ASN A 112 3.90 10.33 1.88
CA ASN A 112 5.12 11.12 1.95
C ASN A 112 6.11 10.45 0.99
N ILE A 113 6.32 11.07 -0.17
CA ILE A 113 7.15 10.52 -1.24
C ILE A 113 8.61 10.75 -0.86
N LEU A 114 9.28 9.67 -0.46
CA LEU A 114 10.69 9.73 -0.05
C LEU A 114 11.63 9.81 -1.26
N GLU A 115 11.29 9.11 -2.33
CA GLU A 115 12.09 9.02 -3.55
C GLU A 115 11.20 8.71 -4.76
N ARG A 116 11.65 9.10 -5.96
CA ARG A 116 11.05 8.74 -7.25
C ARG A 116 12.11 8.11 -8.13
N ASN A 117 11.68 7.27 -9.07
CA ASN A 117 12.57 6.57 -10.02
C ASN A 117 13.64 5.70 -9.34
N THR A 118 13.36 5.20 -8.13
CA THR A 118 14.21 4.23 -7.44
C THR A 118 14.39 2.97 -8.32
N PRO A 119 15.61 2.41 -8.43
CA PRO A 119 15.86 1.20 -9.20
C PRO A 119 15.05 -0.02 -8.75
N TYR A 120 14.99 -1.01 -9.63
CA TYR A 120 14.27 -2.24 -9.34
C TYR A 120 15.07 -3.16 -8.41
N LEU A 121 14.47 -3.48 -7.28
CA LEU A 121 14.98 -4.42 -6.27
C LEU A 121 14.89 -5.89 -6.74
N SER A 122 15.57 -6.19 -7.84
CA SER A 122 16.15 -7.50 -8.20
C SER A 122 17.03 -7.38 -9.45
N HIS A 123 17.68 -6.23 -9.68
CA HIS A 123 18.87 -6.21 -10.55
C HIS A 123 20.04 -6.84 -9.79
N PRO A 124 20.86 -7.67 -10.47
CA PRO A 124 21.90 -8.48 -9.82
C PRO A 124 23.06 -7.68 -9.19
N ASP A 125 23.08 -6.35 -9.34
CA ASP A 125 24.23 -5.51 -8.97
C ASP A 125 23.93 -4.44 -7.90
N GLU A 126 22.84 -4.54 -7.13
CA GLU A 126 22.60 -3.61 -6.01
C GLU A 126 23.03 -4.22 -4.66
N VAL A 127 24.10 -3.63 -4.10
CA VAL A 127 24.56 -3.75 -2.70
C VAL A 127 24.19 -2.47 -1.97
#